data_AF-A0A421EBX0-F1
#
_entry.id   AF-A0A421EBX0-F1
#
_cell.length_a   1.000
_cell.length_b   1.000
_cell.length_c   1.000
_cell.angle_alpha   90.00
_cell.angle_beta   90.00
_cell.angle_gamma   90.00
#
_symmetry.space_group_name_H-M   'P 1'
#
loop_
_entity.id
_entity.type
_entity.pdbx_description
1 polymer ?
#
loop_
_entity_poly.entity_id
_entity_poly.type
_entity_poly.pdbx_seq_one_letter_code
_entity_poly.pdbx_strand_id
1 'polypeptide(L)'
;MTDPAPESVTVQRDIPFQEVDGETLTLDLYDSPAASGPKPVAVLVRGGAFAFGDKGEFARHALDLAADGFLVVEPQYRLAPEWTFPAALVDVKAAIEWVRAEGESYAADTDRIVGVGHSAGANLVVLAALTADEPGFEPELYPGASSRLSAAVGYAGVYDFRALDAEMGEGQRFHRQYLGGGPDDEPAAYDLASPVAQADTDAPPTLLLHGTEDETVPPSQSELLADALGPMTDVAHESVSADHGFPFHGAHYDDVYERTVEFLRGAVAGPDAADAVDDTGVPGGDLPDPTDRIGDPGPAGGRGLDRSDGPGF
;
A
#
# COMPACT_ATOMS: atom_id res chain seq x y z
N MET A 1 3.63 25.05 -33.11
CA MET A 1 2.85 23.82 -33.01
C MET A 1 2.98 23.40 -31.56
N THR A 2 1.95 23.68 -30.77
CA THR A 2 1.84 23.22 -29.38
C THR A 2 1.55 21.73 -29.43
N ASP A 3 2.33 20.94 -28.70
CA ASP A 3 2.00 19.52 -28.48
C ASP A 3 0.54 19.42 -28.00
N PRO A 4 -0.25 18.48 -28.52
CA PRO A 4 -1.54 18.18 -27.95
C PRO A 4 -1.35 17.71 -26.50
N ALA A 5 -2.22 18.17 -25.60
CA ALA A 5 -2.29 17.64 -24.24
C ALA A 5 -2.41 16.10 -24.29
N PRO A 6 -1.74 15.36 -23.39
CA PRO A 6 -1.87 13.90 -23.34
C PRO A 6 -3.37 13.53 -23.27
N GLU A 7 -3.75 12.50 -24.03
CA GLU A 7 -5.13 11.99 -24.05
C GLU A 7 -5.62 11.80 -22.61
N SER A 8 -6.74 12.44 -22.29
CA SER A 8 -7.11 12.79 -20.92
C SER A 8 -7.39 11.58 -20.03
N VAL A 9 -6.72 11.51 -18.88
CA VAL A 9 -7.17 10.69 -17.75
C VAL A 9 -8.63 11.05 -17.43
N THR A 10 -9.47 10.04 -17.34
CA THR A 10 -10.87 10.15 -16.94
C THR A 10 -10.99 9.91 -15.44
N VAL A 11 -11.93 10.62 -14.80
CA VAL A 11 -12.19 10.47 -13.36
C VAL A 11 -13.67 10.21 -13.16
N GLN A 12 -14.01 9.04 -12.63
CA GLN A 12 -15.34 8.71 -12.14
C GLN A 12 -15.36 8.97 -10.64
N ARG A 13 -16.23 9.87 -10.18
CA ARG A 13 -16.28 10.30 -8.78
C ARG A 13 -17.40 9.64 -8.01
N ASP A 14 -17.16 9.52 -6.71
CA ASP A 14 -18.15 9.17 -5.70
C ASP A 14 -18.87 7.84 -6.00
N ILE A 15 -18.12 6.85 -6.47
CA ILE A 15 -18.61 5.48 -6.65
C ILE A 15 -18.83 4.90 -5.25
N PRO A 16 -20.06 4.53 -4.85
CA PRO A 16 -20.29 3.92 -3.55
C PRO A 16 -19.65 2.54 -3.53
N PHE A 17 -18.83 2.27 -2.51
CA PHE A 17 -18.29 0.94 -2.29
C PHE A 17 -18.86 0.32 -1.02
N GLN A 18 -19.01 1.08 0.07
CA GLN A 18 -19.42 0.53 1.37
C GLN A 18 -20.54 1.34 2.02
N GLU A 19 -21.52 0.63 2.57
CA GLU A 19 -22.54 1.15 3.49
C GLU A 19 -22.24 0.60 4.88
N VAL A 20 -21.82 1.45 5.81
CA VAL A 20 -21.38 1.03 7.15
C VAL A 20 -21.78 2.07 8.18
N ASP A 21 -22.33 1.63 9.29
CA ASP A 21 -22.72 2.50 10.41
C ASP A 21 -23.58 3.73 10.06
N GLY A 22 -24.38 3.60 8.99
CA GLY A 22 -25.25 4.67 8.50
C GLY A 22 -24.55 5.70 7.59
N GLU A 23 -23.30 5.44 7.20
CA GLU A 23 -22.52 6.21 6.23
C GLU A 23 -22.34 5.43 4.92
N THR A 24 -22.47 6.13 3.80
CA THR A 24 -22.05 5.64 2.48
C THR A 24 -20.63 6.13 2.21
N LEU A 25 -19.65 5.23 2.23
CA LEU A 25 -18.29 5.54 1.80
C LEU A 25 -18.18 5.38 0.28
N THR A 26 -17.53 6.36 -0.34
CA THR A 26 -17.32 6.39 -1.78
C THR A 26 -15.84 6.41 -2.15
N LEU A 27 -15.55 6.00 -3.39
CA LEU A 27 -14.22 6.07 -3.98
C LEU A 27 -14.25 6.85 -5.31
N ASP A 28 -13.12 7.45 -5.67
CA ASP A 28 -12.88 8.00 -6.99
C ASP A 28 -11.99 7.04 -7.78
N LEU A 29 -12.32 6.87 -9.06
CA LEU A 29 -11.61 5.99 -9.98
C LEU A 29 -11.00 6.81 -11.11
N TYR A 30 -9.69 6.70 -11.28
CA TYR A 30 -8.93 7.39 -12.33
C TYR A 30 -8.44 6.37 -13.34
N ASP A 31 -8.69 6.65 -14.61
CA ASP A 31 -8.32 5.75 -15.69
C ASP A 31 -7.79 6.52 -16.91
N SER A 32 -6.71 6.03 -17.51
CA SER A 32 -6.24 6.46 -18.83
C SER A 32 -6.81 5.53 -19.92
N PRO A 33 -7.69 6.04 -20.81
CA PRO A 33 -8.22 5.25 -21.91
C PRO A 33 -7.16 4.83 -22.94
N ALA A 34 -5.98 5.46 -22.90
CA ALA A 34 -4.86 5.12 -23.78
C ALA A 34 -4.23 3.76 -23.43
N ALA A 35 -4.38 3.28 -22.19
CA ALA A 35 -3.97 1.96 -21.78
C ALA A 35 -5.06 0.93 -22.14
N SER A 36 -4.67 -0.16 -22.83
CA SER A 36 -5.57 -1.24 -23.26
C SER A 36 -5.38 -2.52 -22.45
N GLY A 37 -6.48 -3.23 -22.18
CA GLY A 37 -6.46 -4.51 -21.45
C GLY A 37 -6.59 -4.34 -19.93
N PRO A 38 -6.52 -5.45 -19.16
CA PRO A 38 -6.52 -5.41 -17.69
C PRO A 38 -5.34 -4.61 -17.15
N LYS A 39 -5.61 -3.66 -16.26
CA LYS A 39 -4.64 -2.70 -15.71
C LYS A 39 -4.32 -3.06 -14.26
N PRO A 40 -3.04 -3.10 -13.83
CA PRO A 40 -2.74 -3.19 -12.41
C PRO A 40 -3.40 -2.01 -11.68
N VAL A 41 -3.86 -2.25 -10.45
CA VAL A 41 -4.61 -1.26 -9.69
C VAL A 41 -3.74 -0.65 -8.60
N ALA A 42 -3.75 0.67 -8.46
CA ALA A 42 -3.17 1.35 -7.32
C ALA A 42 -4.28 1.90 -6.40
N VAL A 43 -4.37 1.39 -5.18
CA VAL A 43 -5.24 1.92 -4.13
C VAL A 43 -4.49 3.03 -3.39
N LEU A 44 -4.92 4.28 -3.59
CA LEU A 44 -4.29 5.48 -3.05
C LEU A 44 -5.00 5.93 -1.78
N VAL A 45 -4.32 5.87 -0.65
CA VAL A 45 -4.90 6.23 0.65
C VAL A 45 -4.24 7.49 1.19
N ARG A 46 -5.05 8.54 1.31
CA ARG A 46 -4.62 9.84 1.81
C ARG A 46 -4.18 9.82 3.28
N GLY A 47 -3.36 10.81 3.63
CA GLY A 47 -3.07 11.19 5.02
C GLY A 47 -4.24 11.92 5.69
N GLY A 48 -3.93 12.75 6.69
CA GLY A 48 -4.94 13.51 7.46
C GLY A 48 -5.07 13.09 8.92
N ALA A 49 -4.03 12.47 9.48
CA ALA A 49 -3.95 12.07 10.89
C ALA A 49 -5.16 11.23 11.37
N PHE A 50 -5.76 10.45 10.46
CA PHE A 50 -6.97 9.64 10.68
C PHE A 50 -8.23 10.43 11.07
N ALA A 51 -8.17 11.77 11.10
CA ALA A 51 -9.19 12.62 11.68
C ALA A 51 -9.68 13.74 10.74
N PHE A 52 -8.97 13.96 9.62
CA PHE A 52 -9.26 15.01 8.66
C PHE A 52 -9.07 14.51 7.23
N GLY A 53 -9.54 15.31 6.28
CA GLY A 53 -9.29 15.17 4.85
C GLY A 53 -10.42 14.49 4.10
N ASP A 54 -10.31 14.49 2.77
CA ASP A 54 -11.20 13.77 1.86
C ASP A 54 -10.46 13.42 0.55
N LYS A 55 -11.11 12.66 -0.35
CA LYS A 55 -10.59 12.31 -1.68
C LYS A 55 -10.14 13.54 -2.47
N GLY A 56 -9.07 13.40 -3.24
CA GLY A 56 -8.49 14.45 -4.09
C GLY A 56 -7.24 15.12 -3.50
N GLU A 57 -6.89 14.87 -2.25
CA GLU A 57 -5.62 15.33 -1.66
C GLU A 57 -4.41 14.61 -2.29
N PHE A 58 -4.64 13.43 -2.88
CA PHE A 58 -3.65 12.67 -3.65
C PHE A 58 -3.81 12.83 -5.18
N ALA A 59 -4.60 13.80 -5.65
CA ALA A 59 -5.02 13.89 -7.06
C ALA A 59 -3.87 13.92 -8.07
N ARG A 60 -2.72 14.54 -7.75
CA ARG A 60 -1.57 14.54 -8.67
C ARG A 60 -1.02 13.12 -8.87
N HIS A 61 -0.80 12.38 -7.78
CA HIS A 61 -0.37 10.98 -7.85
C HIS A 61 -1.38 10.12 -8.59
N ALA A 62 -2.68 10.32 -8.35
CA ALA A 62 -3.72 9.55 -9.00
C ALA A 62 -3.76 9.78 -10.51
N LEU A 63 -3.62 11.03 -10.95
CA LEU A 63 -3.56 11.39 -12.37
C LEU A 63 -2.29 10.85 -13.03
N ASP A 64 -1.14 11.00 -12.38
CA ASP A 64 0.14 10.57 -12.94
C ASP A 64 0.19 9.02 -13.02
N LEU A 65 -0.24 8.29 -11.98
CA LEU A 65 -0.29 6.83 -11.99
C LEU A 65 -1.25 6.30 -13.05
N ALA A 66 -2.41 6.95 -13.21
CA ALA A 66 -3.35 6.61 -14.27
C ALA A 66 -2.72 6.84 -15.65
N ALA A 67 -1.99 7.94 -15.84
CA ALA A 67 -1.24 8.20 -17.07
C ALA A 67 -0.14 7.16 -17.32
N ASP A 68 0.45 6.62 -16.25
CA ASP A 68 1.45 5.55 -16.28
C ASP A 68 0.89 4.13 -16.46
N GLY A 69 -0.43 4.00 -16.65
CA GLY A 69 -1.11 2.75 -17.04
C GLY A 69 -1.74 1.97 -15.89
N PHE A 70 -1.78 2.52 -14.69
CA PHE A 70 -2.56 1.96 -13.58
C PHE A 70 -4.03 2.33 -13.69
N LEU A 71 -4.91 1.46 -13.20
CA LEU A 71 -6.23 1.90 -12.75
C LEU A 71 -6.06 2.41 -11.32
N VAL A 72 -6.47 3.63 -11.01
CA VAL A 72 -6.29 4.16 -9.66
C VAL A 72 -7.62 4.25 -8.93
N VAL A 73 -7.63 3.80 -7.68
CA VAL A 73 -8.78 3.88 -6.77
C VAL A 73 -8.39 4.69 -5.54
N GLU A 74 -9.09 5.77 -5.26
CA GLU A 74 -8.90 6.61 -4.08
C GLU A 74 -10.14 6.52 -3.18
N PRO A 75 -10.15 5.68 -2.13
CA PRO A 75 -11.30 5.49 -1.26
C PRO A 75 -11.39 6.52 -0.13
N GLN A 76 -12.62 6.82 0.29
CA GLN A 76 -12.87 7.35 1.63
C GLN A 76 -12.63 6.28 2.70
N TYR A 77 -12.36 6.73 3.92
CA TYR A 77 -12.37 5.91 5.13
C TYR A 77 -12.94 6.73 6.28
N ARG A 78 -13.57 6.05 7.24
CA ARG A 78 -14.14 6.68 8.43
C ARG A 78 -13.10 7.33 9.32
N LEU A 79 -13.44 8.46 9.92
CA LEU A 79 -12.51 9.31 10.65
C LEU A 79 -12.74 9.33 12.15
N ALA A 80 -11.63 9.41 12.89
CA ALA A 80 -11.62 9.67 14.31
C ALA A 80 -12.03 11.12 14.61
N PRO A 81 -12.60 11.41 15.80
CA PRO A 81 -12.84 10.50 16.91
C PRO A 81 -14.19 9.75 16.84
N GLU A 82 -14.99 9.97 15.80
CA GLU A 82 -16.29 9.29 15.65
C GLU A 82 -16.10 7.79 15.42
N TRP A 83 -15.08 7.45 14.64
CA TRP A 83 -14.70 6.08 14.34
C TRP A 83 -13.23 5.84 14.72
N THR A 84 -13.00 5.01 15.73
CA THR A 84 -11.66 4.61 16.20
C THR A 84 -11.16 3.39 15.44
N PHE A 85 -9.88 3.02 15.63
CA PHE A 85 -9.34 1.74 15.19
C PHE A 85 -10.27 0.58 15.61
N PRO A 86 -10.56 -0.41 14.74
CA PRO A 86 -9.99 -0.61 13.39
C PRO A 86 -10.81 -0.02 12.22
N ALA A 87 -11.78 0.87 12.45
CA ALA A 87 -12.74 1.30 11.42
C ALA A 87 -12.09 1.72 10.08
N ALA A 88 -11.11 2.64 10.12
CA ALA A 88 -10.43 3.10 8.92
C ALA A 88 -9.63 1.99 8.19
N LEU A 89 -9.07 1.02 8.94
CA LEU A 89 -8.37 -0.12 8.34
C LEU A 89 -9.35 -1.02 7.59
N VAL A 90 -10.48 -1.33 8.23
CA VAL A 90 -11.56 -2.15 7.65
C VAL A 90 -12.09 -1.49 6.37
N ASP A 91 -12.26 -0.17 6.36
CA ASP A 91 -12.74 0.55 5.18
C ASP A 91 -11.73 0.53 4.02
N VAL A 92 -10.42 0.65 4.30
CA VAL A 92 -9.38 0.52 3.27
C VAL A 92 -9.34 -0.91 2.72
N LYS A 93 -9.48 -1.93 3.56
CA LYS A 93 -9.58 -3.33 3.13
C LYS A 93 -10.82 -3.58 2.29
N ALA A 94 -11.95 -2.98 2.64
CA ALA A 94 -13.16 -3.03 1.83
C ALA A 94 -12.97 -2.39 0.45
N ALA A 95 -12.21 -1.31 0.32
CA ALA A 95 -11.88 -0.77 -0.99
C ALA A 95 -11.01 -1.74 -1.82
N ILE A 96 -10.06 -2.45 -1.21
CA ILE A 96 -9.24 -3.47 -1.89
C ILE A 96 -10.11 -4.64 -2.34
N GLU A 97 -10.98 -5.14 -1.47
CA GLU A 97 -11.91 -6.22 -1.79
C GLU A 97 -12.95 -5.81 -2.83
N TRP A 98 -13.42 -4.55 -2.82
CA TRP A 98 -14.28 -3.99 -3.86
C TRP A 98 -13.60 -4.05 -5.22
N VAL A 99 -12.30 -3.74 -5.30
CA VAL A 99 -11.54 -3.88 -6.54
C VAL A 99 -11.52 -5.34 -7.00
N ARG A 100 -11.34 -6.31 -6.09
CA ARG A 100 -11.38 -7.74 -6.44
C ARG A 100 -12.77 -8.16 -6.95
N ALA A 101 -13.83 -7.67 -6.33
CA ALA A 101 -15.21 -8.09 -6.62
C ALA A 101 -15.81 -7.41 -7.85
N GLU A 102 -15.57 -6.11 -8.02
CA GLU A 102 -16.26 -5.26 -9.00
C GLU A 102 -15.32 -4.71 -10.09
N GLY A 103 -14.00 -4.76 -9.85
CA GLY A 103 -12.98 -4.07 -10.66
C GLY A 103 -12.87 -4.55 -12.10
N GLU A 104 -13.19 -5.81 -12.40
CA GLU A 104 -13.13 -6.34 -13.78
C GLU A 104 -13.98 -5.49 -14.75
N SER A 105 -15.11 -4.97 -14.28
CA SER A 105 -16.00 -4.09 -15.07
C SER A 105 -15.37 -2.74 -15.43
N TYR A 106 -14.30 -2.37 -14.72
CA TYR A 106 -13.47 -1.19 -14.94
C TYR A 106 -12.12 -1.52 -15.60
N ALA A 107 -11.97 -2.74 -16.14
CA ALA A 107 -10.71 -3.27 -16.66
C ALA A 107 -9.57 -3.33 -15.62
N ALA A 108 -9.91 -3.51 -14.34
CA ALA A 108 -8.92 -3.86 -13.32
C ALA A 108 -8.34 -5.25 -13.59
N ASP A 109 -7.02 -5.38 -13.43
CA ASP A 109 -6.39 -6.65 -13.15
C ASP A 109 -6.50 -6.94 -11.66
N THR A 110 -7.47 -7.79 -11.32
CA THR A 110 -7.83 -8.15 -9.96
C THR A 110 -6.89 -9.18 -9.35
N ASP A 111 -5.69 -9.41 -9.90
CA ASP A 111 -4.58 -10.11 -9.24
C ASP A 111 -3.43 -9.17 -8.89
N ARG A 112 -3.34 -8.01 -9.57
CA ARG A 112 -2.23 -7.04 -9.43
C ARG A 112 -2.71 -5.73 -8.79
N ILE A 113 -2.88 -5.74 -7.48
CA ILE A 113 -3.29 -4.54 -6.70
C ILE A 113 -2.14 -4.11 -5.80
N VAL A 114 -1.74 -2.85 -5.88
CA VAL A 114 -0.74 -2.23 -5.01
C VAL A 114 -1.40 -1.16 -4.15
N GLY A 115 -0.88 -0.94 -2.95
CA GLY A 115 -1.31 0.14 -2.08
C GLY A 115 -0.27 1.25 -2.03
N VAL A 116 -0.70 2.51 -2.04
CA VAL A 116 0.17 3.68 -1.87
C VAL A 116 -0.48 4.63 -0.88
N GLY A 117 0.23 5.04 0.15
CA GLY A 117 -0.31 5.97 1.13
C GLY A 117 0.69 6.98 1.67
N HIS A 118 0.16 8.07 2.25
CA HIS A 118 0.94 9.08 2.97
C HIS A 118 0.49 9.22 4.41
N SER A 119 1.43 9.40 5.34
CA SER A 119 1.14 9.68 6.75
C SER A 119 0.19 8.63 7.35
N ALA A 120 -1.01 9.04 7.79
CA ALA A 120 -2.05 8.12 8.22
C ALA A 120 -2.42 7.06 7.16
N GLY A 121 -2.49 7.44 5.88
CA GLY A 121 -2.77 6.50 4.79
C GLY A 121 -1.63 5.51 4.54
N ALA A 122 -0.38 5.92 4.79
CA ALA A 122 0.77 5.01 4.73
C ALA A 122 0.70 3.94 5.83
N ASN A 123 0.24 4.30 7.03
CA ASN A 123 -0.09 3.33 8.06
C ASN A 123 -1.16 2.34 7.58
N LEU A 124 -2.31 2.85 7.10
CA LEU A 124 -3.44 2.01 6.70
C LEU A 124 -3.10 1.04 5.57
N VAL A 125 -2.38 1.50 4.54
CA VAL A 125 -1.99 0.67 3.40
C VAL A 125 -1.01 -0.42 3.80
N VAL A 126 0.03 -0.08 4.57
CA VAL A 126 1.01 -1.06 5.02
C VAL A 126 0.36 -2.03 6.00
N LEU A 127 -0.48 -1.55 6.92
CA LEU A 127 -1.19 -2.41 7.85
C LEU A 127 -2.16 -3.36 7.14
N ALA A 128 -2.88 -2.88 6.12
CA ALA A 128 -3.71 -3.74 5.28
C ALA A 128 -2.89 -4.82 4.58
N ALA A 129 -1.70 -4.48 4.07
CA ALA A 129 -0.79 -5.44 3.45
C ALA A 129 -0.30 -6.52 4.42
N LEU A 130 0.03 -6.13 5.66
CA LEU A 130 0.57 -7.04 6.68
C LEU A 130 -0.50 -7.89 7.38
N THR A 131 -1.77 -7.48 7.31
CA THR A 131 -2.88 -8.17 7.96
C THR A 131 -3.86 -8.75 6.94
N ALA A 132 -3.45 -8.92 5.69
CA ALA A 132 -4.36 -9.37 4.64
C ALA A 132 -4.98 -10.73 4.96
N ASP A 133 -6.30 -10.82 4.79
CA ASP A 133 -7.13 -11.98 5.12
C ASP A 133 -7.16 -12.35 6.63
N GLU A 134 -6.67 -11.47 7.52
CA GLU A 134 -6.63 -11.70 8.96
C GLU A 134 -8.03 -11.55 9.57
N PRO A 135 -8.57 -12.61 10.23
CA PRO A 135 -9.88 -12.55 10.86
C PRO A 135 -9.98 -11.41 11.89
N GLY A 136 -11.07 -10.64 11.83
CA GLY A 136 -11.30 -9.49 12.71
C GLY A 136 -10.91 -8.14 12.12
N PHE A 137 -10.16 -8.12 11.01
CA PHE A 137 -9.90 -6.90 10.24
C PHE A 137 -10.52 -6.89 8.84
N GLU A 138 -11.00 -8.04 8.35
CA GLU A 138 -11.69 -8.09 7.05
C GLU A 138 -13.14 -7.59 7.16
N PRO A 139 -13.63 -6.83 6.16
CA PRO A 139 -15.03 -6.47 6.06
C PRO A 139 -15.88 -7.69 5.67
N GLU A 140 -17.13 -7.73 6.12
CA GLU A 140 -18.08 -8.79 5.71
C GLU A 140 -18.75 -8.51 4.35
N LEU A 141 -18.34 -7.44 3.65
CA LEU A 141 -19.07 -6.87 2.52
C LEU A 141 -18.87 -7.63 1.20
N TYR A 142 -17.68 -8.18 0.96
CA TYR A 142 -17.33 -8.87 -0.29
C TYR A 142 -16.91 -10.32 -0.01
N PRO A 143 -17.89 -11.23 0.20
CA PRO A 143 -17.59 -12.57 0.66
C PRO A 143 -16.67 -13.33 -0.32
N GLY A 144 -15.50 -13.73 0.17
CA GLY A 144 -14.50 -14.49 -0.57
C GLY A 144 -13.55 -13.63 -1.41
N ALA A 145 -13.68 -12.30 -1.40
CA ALA A 145 -12.64 -11.40 -1.87
C ALA A 145 -11.49 -11.35 -0.85
N SER A 146 -10.28 -11.18 -1.33
CA SER A 146 -9.08 -11.06 -0.49
C SER A 146 -8.58 -9.62 -0.48
N SER A 147 -8.15 -9.14 0.69
CA SER A 147 -7.53 -7.82 0.86
C SER A 147 -6.01 -7.81 0.60
N ARG A 148 -5.43 -8.93 0.10
CA ARG A 148 -4.00 -9.02 -0.22
C ARG A 148 -3.56 -7.97 -1.24
N LEU A 149 -2.38 -7.40 -1.01
CA LEU A 149 -1.71 -6.48 -1.94
C LEU A 149 -0.47 -7.16 -2.54
N SER A 150 -0.16 -6.82 -3.79
CA SER A 150 1.07 -7.24 -4.49
C SER A 150 2.30 -6.45 -4.01
N ALA A 151 2.10 -5.22 -3.54
CA ALA A 151 3.12 -4.38 -2.90
C ALA A 151 2.47 -3.22 -2.13
N ALA A 152 3.24 -2.62 -1.22
CA ALA A 152 2.84 -1.44 -0.47
C ALA A 152 3.91 -0.33 -0.54
N VAL A 153 3.47 0.92 -0.69
CA VAL A 153 4.32 2.12 -0.63
C VAL A 153 3.82 3.04 0.47
N GLY A 154 4.72 3.40 1.38
CA GLY A 154 4.42 4.29 2.49
C GLY A 154 5.30 5.53 2.48
N TYR A 155 4.68 6.69 2.31
CA TYR A 155 5.33 7.99 2.48
C TYR A 155 5.12 8.53 3.89
N ALA A 156 6.20 8.78 4.64
CA ALA A 156 6.17 9.42 5.96
C ALA A 156 5.12 8.83 6.94
N GLY A 157 5.00 7.50 6.97
CA GLY A 157 3.95 6.81 7.72
C GLY A 157 4.24 6.63 9.21
N VAL A 158 3.17 6.39 9.98
CA VAL A 158 3.26 5.95 11.36
C VAL A 158 3.24 4.42 11.37
N TYR A 159 4.24 3.79 11.98
CA TYR A 159 4.40 2.34 11.96
C TYR A 159 4.52 1.71 13.36
N ASP A 160 4.86 2.50 14.38
CA ASP A 160 4.87 2.15 15.79
C ASP A 160 4.21 3.28 16.61
N PHE A 161 2.96 3.06 17.02
CA PHE A 161 2.20 4.03 17.79
C PHE A 161 2.72 4.24 19.21
N ARG A 162 3.40 3.26 19.82
CA ARG A 162 4.00 3.44 21.16
C ARG A 162 5.24 4.29 21.08
N ALA A 163 6.09 4.06 20.08
CA ALA A 163 7.25 4.90 19.82
C ALA A 163 6.80 6.34 19.50
N LEU A 164 5.74 6.50 18.68
CA LEU A 164 5.19 7.81 18.36
C LEU A 164 4.67 8.53 19.61
N ASP A 165 3.85 7.88 20.45
CA ASP A 165 3.32 8.49 21.67
C ASP A 165 4.45 8.85 22.65
N ALA A 166 5.43 7.96 22.84
CA ALA A 166 6.57 8.22 23.71
C ALA A 166 7.41 9.44 23.26
N GLU A 167 7.56 9.65 21.96
CA GLU A 167 8.35 10.75 21.40
C GLU A 167 7.56 12.07 21.37
N MET A 168 6.30 12.03 20.95
CA MET A 168 5.47 13.24 20.78
C MET A 168 4.76 13.67 22.07
N GLY A 169 4.58 12.75 23.01
CA GLY A 169 3.83 12.92 24.25
C GLY A 169 2.35 13.24 24.02
N GLU A 170 1.67 13.65 25.10
CA GLU A 170 0.22 13.91 25.08
C GLU A 170 -0.20 15.10 24.20
N GLY A 171 0.77 15.87 23.68
CA GLY A 171 0.53 17.05 22.85
C GLY A 171 -0.03 16.73 21.46
N GLN A 172 0.28 15.54 20.92
CA GLN A 172 -0.17 15.13 19.59
C GLN A 172 -1.41 14.22 19.71
N ARG A 173 -2.58 14.84 19.84
CA ARG A 173 -3.84 14.14 20.21
C ARG A 173 -4.43 13.19 19.16
N PHE A 174 -4.04 13.28 17.89
CA PHE A 174 -4.76 12.61 16.81
C PHE A 174 -4.58 11.10 16.79
N HIS A 175 -3.37 10.59 17.04
CA HIS A 175 -3.16 9.14 17.15
C HIS A 175 -3.95 8.56 18.34
N ARG A 176 -3.98 9.24 19.50
CA ARG A 176 -4.81 8.84 20.65
C ARG A 176 -6.31 8.84 20.33
N GLN A 177 -6.80 9.82 19.58
CA GLN A 177 -8.19 9.85 19.12
C GLN A 177 -8.51 8.69 18.19
N TYR A 178 -7.61 8.38 17.26
CA TYR A 178 -7.73 7.22 16.39
C TYR A 178 -7.73 5.91 17.16
N LEU A 179 -6.85 5.76 18.14
CA LEU A 179 -6.72 4.54 18.95
C LEU A 179 -7.77 4.41 20.06
N GLY A 180 -8.58 5.46 20.29
CA GLY A 180 -9.60 5.51 21.34
C GLY A 180 -9.08 5.90 22.74
N GLY A 181 -7.76 6.00 22.94
CA GLY A 181 -7.17 6.31 24.23
C GLY A 181 -5.64 6.40 24.23
N GLY A 182 -5.06 6.54 25.42
CA GLY A 182 -3.62 6.42 25.62
C GLY A 182 -3.16 4.96 25.62
N PRO A 183 -1.85 4.69 25.60
CA PRO A 183 -1.29 3.33 25.54
C PRO A 183 -1.63 2.47 26.76
N ASP A 184 -1.91 3.09 27.91
CA ASP A 184 -2.35 2.39 29.13
C ASP A 184 -3.86 2.10 29.13
N ASP A 185 -4.65 2.90 28.40
CA ASP A 185 -6.11 2.74 28.30
C ASP A 185 -6.48 1.71 27.22
N GLU A 186 -5.83 1.81 26.05
CA GLU A 186 -6.12 1.00 24.86
C GLU A 186 -4.89 0.24 24.35
N PRO A 187 -4.22 -0.59 25.18
CA PRO A 187 -2.96 -1.22 24.82
C PRO A 187 -3.06 -2.12 23.57
N ALA A 188 -4.17 -2.83 23.40
CA ALA A 188 -4.39 -3.69 22.24
C ALA A 188 -4.46 -2.89 20.93
N ALA A 189 -5.10 -1.70 20.94
CA ALA A 189 -5.16 -0.86 19.74
C ALA A 189 -3.76 -0.38 19.32
N TYR A 190 -2.89 -0.03 20.28
CA TYR A 190 -1.51 0.37 19.98
C TYR A 190 -0.71 -0.79 19.36
N ASP A 191 -0.90 -2.03 19.80
CA ASP A 191 -0.22 -3.19 19.21
C ASP A 191 -0.76 -3.50 17.81
N LEU A 192 -2.09 -3.61 17.69
CA LEU A 192 -2.75 -4.06 16.47
C LEU A 192 -2.70 -3.02 15.35
N ALA A 193 -2.71 -1.73 15.68
CA ALA A 193 -2.60 -0.66 14.69
C ALA A 193 -1.16 -0.35 14.26
N SER A 194 -0.15 -0.97 14.89
CA SER A 194 1.26 -0.74 14.58
C SER A 194 1.81 -1.79 13.61
N PRO A 195 2.05 -1.46 12.33
CA PRO A 195 2.71 -2.33 11.36
C PRO A 195 3.96 -3.06 11.88
N VAL A 196 4.78 -2.44 12.74
CA VAL A 196 5.97 -3.12 13.30
C VAL A 196 5.62 -4.39 14.11
N ALA A 197 4.42 -4.44 14.70
CA ALA A 197 3.95 -5.56 15.49
C ALA A 197 3.20 -6.62 14.65
N GLN A 198 2.89 -6.29 13.39
CA GLN A 198 2.20 -7.18 12.44
C GLN A 198 3.15 -7.76 11.37
N ALA A 199 4.43 -7.43 11.42
CA ALA A 199 5.42 -7.90 10.45
C ALA A 199 5.56 -9.44 10.47
N ASP A 200 5.48 -10.04 9.28
CA ASP A 200 5.64 -11.48 9.02
C ASP A 200 6.35 -11.68 7.67
N THR A 201 6.85 -12.88 7.44
CA THR A 201 7.39 -13.45 6.19
C THR A 201 6.41 -13.46 5.01
N ASP A 202 5.10 -13.38 5.25
CA ASP A 202 4.09 -13.29 4.18
C ASP A 202 3.84 -11.86 3.69
N ALA A 203 4.54 -10.87 4.27
CA ALA A 203 4.45 -9.47 3.86
C ALA A 203 4.88 -9.27 2.40
N PRO A 204 4.10 -8.53 1.58
CA PRO A 204 4.49 -8.24 0.21
C PRO A 204 5.67 -7.24 0.19
N PRO A 205 6.38 -7.14 -0.97
CA PRO A 205 7.39 -6.12 -1.16
C PRO A 205 6.90 -4.75 -0.71
N THR A 206 7.70 -4.06 0.10
CA THR A 206 7.32 -2.77 0.70
C THR A 206 8.38 -1.71 0.44
N LEU A 207 7.96 -0.52 -0.02
CA LEU A 207 8.80 0.67 -0.16
C LEU A 207 8.42 1.72 0.89
N LEU A 208 9.40 2.13 1.69
CA LEU A 208 9.26 3.14 2.73
C LEU A 208 10.11 4.37 2.36
N LEU A 209 9.46 5.53 2.27
CA LEU A 209 10.10 6.80 1.93
C LEU A 209 9.80 7.81 3.03
N HIS A 210 10.83 8.39 3.64
CA HIS A 210 10.65 9.31 4.76
C HIS A 210 11.53 10.56 4.68
N GLY A 211 10.93 11.72 4.93
CA GLY A 211 11.64 13.00 4.98
C GLY A 211 12.52 13.11 6.23
N THR A 212 13.82 13.41 6.11
CA THR A 212 14.73 13.56 7.25
C THR A 212 14.45 14.79 8.11
N GLU A 213 13.65 15.74 7.61
CA GLU A 213 13.26 16.98 8.26
C GLU A 213 11.78 16.96 8.69
N ASP A 214 11.19 15.76 8.79
CA ASP A 214 9.80 15.56 9.18
C ASP A 214 9.59 15.81 10.68
N GLU A 215 8.95 16.95 11.00
CA GLU A 215 8.56 17.33 12.36
C GLU A 215 7.15 16.85 12.75
N THR A 216 6.43 16.17 11.84
CA THR A 216 5.07 15.66 12.07
C THR A 216 5.08 14.20 12.47
N VAL A 217 5.82 13.38 11.72
CA VAL A 217 6.03 11.97 11.99
C VAL A 217 7.54 11.71 12.02
N PRO A 218 8.10 11.34 13.17
CA PRO A 218 9.54 11.10 13.30
C PRO A 218 10.06 10.11 12.24
N PRO A 219 11.20 10.39 11.56
CA PRO A 219 11.77 9.48 10.57
C PRO A 219 12.08 8.07 11.11
N SER A 220 12.32 7.98 12.42
CA SER A 220 12.49 6.73 13.17
C SER A 220 11.35 5.73 12.95
N GLN A 221 10.14 6.19 12.61
CA GLN A 221 9.01 5.32 12.31
C GLN A 221 9.29 4.39 11.12
N SER A 222 9.81 4.95 10.02
CA SER A 222 10.15 4.17 8.83
C SER A 222 11.36 3.25 9.06
N GLU A 223 12.33 3.70 9.85
CA GLU A 223 13.49 2.89 10.27
C GLU A 223 13.05 1.66 11.08
N LEU A 224 12.16 1.85 12.06
CA LEU A 224 11.63 0.77 12.90
C LEU A 224 10.93 -0.31 12.07
N LEU A 225 10.13 0.09 11.07
CA LEU A 225 9.44 -0.86 10.20
C LEU A 225 10.41 -1.55 9.24
N ALA A 226 11.37 -0.83 8.66
CA ALA A 226 12.39 -1.42 7.80
C ALA A 226 13.20 -2.48 8.55
N ASP A 227 13.59 -2.20 9.80
CA ASP A 227 14.30 -3.15 10.65
C ASP A 227 13.44 -4.39 11.01
N ALA A 228 12.13 -4.21 11.21
CA ALA A 228 11.21 -5.29 11.50
C ALA A 228 10.98 -6.20 10.27
N LEU A 229 10.83 -5.63 9.08
CA LEU A 229 10.56 -6.35 7.83
C LEU A 229 11.80 -6.95 7.17
N GLY A 230 12.97 -6.31 7.29
CA GLY A 230 14.19 -6.71 6.57
C GLY A 230 14.64 -8.16 6.76
N PRO A 231 14.46 -8.78 7.95
CA PRO A 231 14.73 -10.21 8.14
C PRO A 231 13.69 -11.16 7.53
N MET A 232 12.54 -10.64 7.07
CA MET A 232 11.34 -11.42 6.73
C MET A 232 10.95 -11.33 5.26
N THR A 233 11.08 -10.16 4.64
CA THR A 233 10.62 -9.88 3.27
C THR A 233 11.48 -8.82 2.58
N ASP A 234 11.18 -8.54 1.31
CA ASP A 234 11.79 -7.46 0.53
C ASP A 234 11.27 -6.10 1.01
N VAL A 235 12.13 -5.32 1.65
CA VAL A 235 11.86 -3.94 2.04
C VAL A 235 12.91 -2.99 1.48
N ALA A 236 12.46 -1.96 0.79
CA ALA A 236 13.28 -0.83 0.39
C ALA A 236 12.97 0.35 1.33
N HIS A 237 13.99 0.93 1.93
CA HIS A 237 13.84 2.09 2.81
C HIS A 237 14.78 3.21 2.35
N GLU A 238 14.19 4.37 2.09
CA GLU A 238 14.88 5.54 1.55
C GLU A 238 14.55 6.80 2.33
N SER A 239 15.60 7.54 2.72
CA SER A 239 15.45 8.86 3.32
C SER A 239 15.54 9.96 2.27
N VAL A 240 14.69 10.98 2.40
CA VAL A 240 14.63 12.16 1.52
C VAL A 240 14.97 13.40 2.35
N SER A 241 15.88 14.27 1.90
CA SER A 241 16.15 15.53 2.60
C SER A 241 15.00 16.52 2.36
N ALA A 242 13.91 16.37 3.10
CA ALA A 242 12.68 17.14 2.95
C ALA A 242 11.77 17.00 4.20
N ASP A 243 10.73 17.84 4.25
CA ASP A 243 9.69 17.84 5.29
C ASP A 243 8.61 16.76 5.07
N HIS A 244 7.61 16.70 5.96
CA HIS A 244 6.48 15.75 5.89
C HIS A 244 5.69 15.80 4.57
N GLY A 245 5.68 16.95 3.90
CA GLY A 245 4.95 17.21 2.66
C GLY A 245 5.77 16.95 1.39
N PHE A 246 6.95 16.33 1.51
CA PHE A 246 7.84 16.03 0.37
C PHE A 246 7.14 15.33 -0.82
N PRO A 247 6.16 14.42 -0.63
CA PRO A 247 5.51 13.76 -1.75
C PRO A 247 4.56 14.66 -2.53
N PHE A 248 4.44 15.96 -2.24
CA PHE A 248 3.45 16.84 -2.90
C PHE A 248 4.06 18.05 -3.61
N HIS A 249 5.35 18.34 -3.40
CA HIS A 249 5.90 19.65 -3.76
C HIS A 249 7.20 19.56 -4.55
N GLY A 250 7.26 20.32 -5.65
CA GLY A 250 8.48 20.64 -6.38
C GLY A 250 9.26 19.42 -6.87
N ALA A 251 10.59 19.52 -6.87
CA ALA A 251 11.49 18.46 -7.33
C ALA A 251 11.43 17.19 -6.46
N HIS A 252 11.05 17.32 -5.18
CA HIS A 252 10.87 16.15 -4.32
C HIS A 252 9.73 15.26 -4.79
N TYR A 253 8.65 15.82 -5.35
CA TYR A 253 7.60 15.00 -5.97
C TYR A 253 8.17 14.19 -7.12
N ASP A 254 8.81 14.84 -8.09
CA ASP A 254 9.22 14.18 -9.34
C ASP A 254 10.20 13.03 -9.06
N ASP A 255 11.21 13.29 -8.20
CA ASP A 255 12.23 12.30 -7.82
C ASP A 255 11.66 11.10 -7.05
N VAL A 256 10.66 11.33 -6.20
CA VAL A 256 10.04 10.30 -5.35
C VAL A 256 9.02 9.51 -6.16
N TYR A 257 8.26 10.20 -7.00
CA TYR A 257 7.28 9.60 -7.90
C TYR A 257 7.94 8.62 -8.87
N GLU A 258 9.08 8.98 -9.47
CA GLU A 258 9.83 8.10 -10.37
C GLU A 258 10.22 6.77 -9.69
N ARG A 259 10.78 6.85 -8.47
CA ARG A 259 11.15 5.67 -7.67
C ARG A 259 9.93 4.83 -7.30
N THR A 260 8.82 5.47 -6.93
CA THR A 260 7.57 4.79 -6.64
C THR A 260 7.08 4.02 -7.86
N VAL A 261 7.02 4.64 -9.04
CA VAL A 261 6.53 3.96 -10.25
C VAL A 261 7.47 2.82 -10.67
N GLU A 262 8.79 2.99 -10.54
CA GLU A 262 9.75 1.93 -10.81
C GLU A 262 9.51 0.72 -9.89
N PHE A 263 9.39 0.95 -8.59
CA PHE A 263 9.08 -0.09 -7.60
C PHE A 263 7.75 -0.79 -7.89
N LEU A 264 6.68 -0.02 -8.11
CA LEU A 264 5.36 -0.56 -8.39
C LEU A 264 5.34 -1.40 -9.67
N ARG A 265 6.03 -0.94 -10.74
CA ARG A 265 6.15 -1.70 -11.99
C ARG A 265 6.90 -3.01 -11.78
N GLY A 266 7.95 -3.02 -10.96
CA GLY A 266 8.64 -4.25 -10.56
C GLY A 266 7.72 -5.25 -9.86
N ALA A 267 6.85 -4.76 -8.97
CA ALA A 267 5.92 -5.60 -8.22
C ALA A 267 4.74 -6.16 -9.05
N VAL A 268 4.30 -5.45 -10.09
CA VAL A 268 3.16 -5.86 -10.94
C VAL A 268 3.56 -6.39 -12.32
N ALA A 269 4.86 -6.46 -12.59
CA ALA A 269 5.41 -7.18 -13.72
C ALA A 269 5.12 -8.68 -13.54
N GLY A 270 4.24 -9.23 -14.38
CA GLY A 270 4.04 -10.68 -14.43
C GLY A 270 5.36 -11.40 -14.79
N PRO A 271 5.44 -12.72 -14.59
CA PRO A 271 6.67 -13.49 -14.88
C PRO A 271 7.21 -13.30 -16.31
N ASP A 272 6.37 -12.91 -17.28
CA ASP A 272 6.74 -12.68 -18.68
C ASP A 272 7.50 -11.36 -18.94
N ALA A 273 7.47 -10.38 -18.03
CA ALA A 273 8.13 -9.08 -18.25
C ALA A 273 9.63 -9.10 -17.92
N ALA A 274 10.08 -10.05 -17.07
CA ALA A 274 11.49 -10.25 -16.77
C ALA A 274 12.30 -10.79 -17.98
N ASP A 275 11.64 -11.55 -18.86
CA ASP A 275 12.26 -12.15 -20.06
C ASP A 275 12.29 -11.19 -21.27
N ALA A 276 11.56 -10.07 -21.23
CA ALA A 276 11.48 -9.13 -22.35
C ALA A 276 12.67 -8.15 -22.42
N VAL A 277 13.57 -8.17 -21.42
CA VAL A 277 14.73 -7.26 -21.35
C VAL A 277 15.98 -7.85 -22.02
N ASP A 278 15.99 -9.13 -22.42
CA ASP A 278 17.18 -9.78 -23.02
C ASP A 278 17.15 -9.91 -24.56
N ASP A 279 16.06 -9.55 -25.24
CA ASP A 279 16.02 -9.62 -26.72
C ASP A 279 16.32 -8.27 -27.39
N THR A 280 17.49 -7.70 -27.08
CA THR A 280 18.16 -6.79 -28.01
C THR A 280 19.16 -7.58 -28.84
N GLY A 281 18.63 -8.36 -29.78
CA GLY A 281 19.37 -9.26 -30.66
C GLY A 281 20.64 -8.65 -31.26
N VAL A 282 21.78 -9.24 -30.88
CA VAL A 282 23.03 -9.22 -31.66
C VAL A 282 23.19 -10.60 -32.30
N PRO A 283 23.16 -10.73 -33.64
CA PRO A 283 23.36 -12.03 -34.27
C PRO A 283 24.85 -12.35 -34.30
N GLY A 284 25.28 -13.38 -33.55
CA GLY A 284 26.70 -13.71 -33.45
C GLY A 284 27.01 -15.14 -33.01
N GLY A 285 27.05 -16.04 -33.99
CA GLY A 285 28.10 -17.06 -34.10
C GLY A 285 27.90 -18.38 -33.34
N ASP A 286 27.67 -19.45 -34.11
CA ASP A 286 27.97 -20.84 -33.75
C ASP A 286 29.34 -20.99 -33.08
N LEU A 287 29.42 -21.84 -32.04
CA LEU A 287 30.47 -22.85 -31.76
C LEU A 287 30.13 -23.62 -30.44
N PRO A 288 30.72 -24.83 -30.19
CA PRO A 288 29.94 -26.00 -29.80
C PRO A 288 29.97 -26.40 -28.30
N ASP A 289 29.00 -27.26 -27.99
CA ASP A 289 28.78 -28.08 -26.79
C ASP A 289 30.02 -28.80 -26.23
N PRO A 290 30.12 -28.89 -24.88
CA PRO A 290 30.60 -30.12 -24.25
C PRO A 290 29.72 -30.55 -23.07
N THR A 291 28.85 -31.52 -23.33
CA THR A 291 28.65 -32.78 -22.59
C THR A 291 28.83 -32.77 -21.05
N ASP A 292 27.70 -33.04 -20.38
CA ASP A 292 27.53 -34.20 -19.47
C ASP A 292 28.09 -34.05 -18.04
N ARG A 293 27.18 -33.96 -17.03
CA ARG A 293 26.98 -35.00 -15.99
C ARG A 293 26.22 -34.54 -14.72
N ILE A 294 25.21 -35.36 -14.36
CA ILE A 294 24.84 -35.86 -13.00
C ILE A 294 24.32 -34.77 -12.03
N GLY A 295 23.16 -34.85 -11.39
CA GLY A 295 22.24 -35.94 -11.06
C GLY A 295 21.60 -35.57 -9.70
N ASP A 296 20.28 -35.44 -9.67
CA ASP A 296 19.45 -35.27 -8.46
C ASP A 296 19.39 -36.60 -7.66
N PRO A 297 19.23 -36.58 -6.33
CA PRO A 297 17.88 -36.70 -5.77
C PRO A 297 17.63 -36.00 -4.42
N GLY A 298 16.54 -35.23 -4.33
CA GLY A 298 15.38 -35.50 -3.45
C GLY A 298 15.46 -35.26 -1.91
N PRO A 299 14.29 -35.27 -1.21
CA PRO A 299 13.96 -34.21 -0.26
C PRO A 299 13.77 -34.65 1.22
N ALA A 300 13.77 -33.67 2.13
CA ALA A 300 13.23 -33.73 3.50
C ALA A 300 12.70 -32.32 3.85
N GLY A 301 11.55 -32.08 4.48
CA GLY A 301 10.60 -32.91 5.20
C GLY A 301 10.19 -32.22 6.51
N GLY A 302 9.05 -31.51 6.52
CA GLY A 302 8.31 -31.04 7.72
C GLY A 302 8.88 -29.80 8.42
N ARG A 303 8.10 -28.91 9.06
CA ARG A 303 6.76 -29.01 9.65
C ARG A 303 6.10 -27.62 9.67
N GLY A 304 4.82 -27.54 9.28
CA GLY A 304 3.97 -26.37 9.56
C GLY A 304 3.60 -26.29 11.03
N LEU A 305 3.52 -25.07 11.55
CA LEU A 305 2.86 -24.75 12.81
C LEU A 305 1.57 -24.01 12.46
N ASP A 306 0.47 -24.73 12.63
CA ASP A 306 -0.90 -24.25 12.57
C ASP A 306 -1.15 -23.29 13.75
N ARG A 307 -1.59 -22.07 13.45
CA ARG A 307 -2.03 -21.06 14.43
C ARG A 307 -3.49 -20.71 14.13
N SER A 308 -4.40 -21.63 14.38
CA SER A 308 -5.80 -21.31 14.59
C SER A 308 -6.03 -21.07 16.09
N ASP A 309 -6.23 -19.83 16.51
CA ASP A 309 -7.05 -19.42 17.67
C ASP A 309 -6.91 -17.90 17.86
N GLY A 310 -7.70 -17.12 17.09
CA GLY A 310 -7.92 -15.70 17.34
C GLY A 310 -8.94 -15.48 18.49
N PRO A 311 -8.83 -14.41 19.28
CA PRO A 311 -9.78 -14.10 20.34
C PRO A 311 -11.06 -13.50 19.74
N GLY A 312 -12.22 -13.96 20.22
CA GLY A 312 -13.52 -13.40 19.86
C GLY A 312 -13.76 -12.04 20.52
N PHE A 313 -14.21 -11.10 19.69
CA PHE A 313 -14.97 -9.91 20.09
C PHE A 313 -16.43 -10.10 19.68
#